data_AF-A0A0N0V1J7-F1
#
_entry.id   AF-A0A0N0V1J7-F1
#
_cell.length_a   1.000
_cell.length_b   1.000
_cell.length_c   1.000
_cell.angle_alpha   90.00
_cell.angle_beta   90.00
_cell.angle_gamma   90.00
#
_symmetry.space_group_name_H-M   'P 1'
#
loop_
_entity.id
_entity.type
_entity.pdbx_description
1 polymer ?
#
loop_
_entity_poly.entity_id
_entity_poly.type
_entity_poly.pdbx_seq_one_letter_code
_entity_poly.pdbx_strand_id
1 'polypeptide(L)'
;MVNDDQNIDIRNYFQIMMKRRWTIISVFSIIFVSILIYTLAATPIYQSTVRLVIEKENPNVVSIQEVMSVDASTSDYYQTQYKIIESRTIAREVINRLNLKNSEEFFPKVKETFLSNIKRSINQIKSSVQDTILSIFR
;
A
#
# COMPACT_ATOMS: atom_id res chain seq x y z
N MET A 1 -19.57 -16.99 52.81
CA MET A 1 -18.52 -16.48 51.91
C MET A 1 -17.76 -17.66 51.36
N VAL A 2 -18.05 -18.16 50.15
CA VAL A 2 -17.06 -18.88 49.32
C VAL A 2 -17.53 -18.69 47.88
N ASN A 3 -16.95 -17.71 47.19
CA ASN A 3 -16.97 -17.59 45.73
C ASN A 3 -15.66 -18.22 45.27
N ASP A 4 -15.68 -19.39 44.63
CA ASP A 4 -14.48 -19.91 43.96
C ASP A 4 -14.78 -20.72 42.66
N ASP A 5 -16.00 -20.63 42.13
CA ASP A 5 -16.37 -21.31 40.87
C ASP A 5 -15.95 -20.54 39.61
N GLN A 6 -15.02 -19.59 39.73
CA GLN A 6 -14.54 -18.73 38.63
C GLN A 6 -13.08 -18.98 38.27
N ASN A 7 -12.49 -20.10 38.68
CA ASN A 7 -11.19 -20.51 38.13
C ASN A 7 -11.41 -21.07 36.72
N ILE A 8 -11.28 -20.19 35.73
CA ILE A 8 -11.23 -20.55 34.31
C ILE A 8 -10.07 -21.52 34.13
N ASP A 9 -10.38 -22.81 34.05
CA ASP A 9 -9.39 -23.88 33.92
C ASP A 9 -8.83 -23.90 32.50
N ILE A 10 -7.92 -22.96 32.23
CA ILE A 10 -7.20 -22.75 30.96
C ILE A 10 -6.55 -24.03 30.42
N ARG A 11 -6.23 -24.97 31.32
CA ARG A 11 -5.62 -26.26 30.97
C ARG A 11 -6.62 -27.19 30.29
N ASN A 12 -7.89 -27.14 30.70
CA ASN A 12 -8.97 -27.92 30.09
C ASN A 12 -9.27 -27.41 28.67
N TYR A 13 -9.28 -26.09 28.47
CA TYR A 13 -9.39 -25.48 27.14
C TYR A 13 -8.20 -25.84 26.22
N PHE A 14 -6.98 -25.84 26.75
CA PHE A 14 -5.79 -26.25 25.99
C PHE A 14 -5.88 -27.70 25.51
N GLN A 15 -6.40 -28.62 26.32
CA GLN A 15 -6.58 -30.01 25.92
C GLN A 15 -7.63 -30.19 24.81
N ILE A 16 -8.73 -29.43 24.86
CA ILE A 16 -9.76 -29.43 23.80
C ILE A 16 -9.19 -28.85 22.50
N MET A 17 -8.42 -27.77 22.59
CA MET A 17 -7.70 -27.17 21.47
C MET A 17 -6.70 -28.17 20.85
N MET A 18 -6.00 -28.92 21.68
CA MET A 18 -5.10 -30.02 21.28
C MET A 18 -5.83 -31.23 20.68
N LYS A 19 -7.12 -31.46 20.90
CA LYS A 19 -7.86 -32.54 20.20
C LYS A 19 -8.32 -32.12 18.81
N ARG A 20 -8.55 -30.83 18.58
CA ARG A 20 -9.05 -30.26 17.31
C ARG A 20 -8.03 -29.43 16.55
N ARG A 21 -6.72 -29.67 16.76
CA ARG A 21 -5.60 -28.93 16.13
C ARG A 21 -5.77 -28.83 14.61
N TRP A 22 -6.22 -29.91 13.97
CA TRP A 22 -6.43 -29.97 12.53
C TRP A 22 -7.52 -29.01 12.03
N THR A 23 -8.61 -28.84 12.79
CA THR A 23 -9.66 -27.85 12.46
C THR A 23 -9.13 -26.42 12.62
N ILE A 24 -8.38 -26.16 13.70
CA ILE A 24 -7.81 -24.84 13.97
C ILE A 24 -6.77 -24.46 12.91
N ILE A 25 -5.87 -25.39 12.58
CA ILE A 25 -4.85 -25.22 11.54
C ILE A 25 -5.51 -25.02 10.17
N SER A 26 -6.59 -25.75 9.87
CA SER A 26 -7.32 -25.60 8.60
C SER A 26 -7.94 -24.20 8.47
N VAL A 27 -8.68 -23.76 9.49
CA VAL A 27 -9.29 -22.41 9.49
C VAL A 27 -8.22 -21.32 9.44
N PHE A 28 -7.17 -21.44 10.26
CA PHE A 28 -6.04 -20.52 10.23
C PHE A 28 -5.39 -20.47 8.86
N SER A 29 -5.14 -21.63 8.24
CA SER A 29 -4.54 -21.74 6.90
C SER A 29 -5.40 -21.05 5.84
N ILE A 30 -6.73 -21.25 5.86
CA ILE A 30 -7.65 -20.59 4.92
C ILE A 30 -7.58 -19.07 5.05
N ILE A 31 -7.62 -18.55 6.28
CA ILE A 31 -7.55 -17.11 6.54
C ILE A 31 -6.18 -16.57 6.13
N PHE A 32 -5.10 -17.25 6.52
CA PHE A 32 -3.73 -16.87 6.21
C PHE A 32 -3.48 -16.81 4.70
N VAL A 33 -3.89 -17.85 3.96
CA VAL A 33 -3.77 -17.89 2.49
C VAL A 33 -4.59 -16.79 1.84
N SER A 34 -5.81 -16.54 2.32
CA SER A 34 -6.66 -15.46 1.80
C SER A 34 -6.02 -14.09 1.97
N ILE A 35 -5.48 -13.82 3.16
CA ILE A 35 -4.78 -12.55 3.46
C ILE A 35 -3.49 -12.47 2.66
N LEU A 36 -2.73 -13.55 2.53
CA LEU A 36 -1.49 -13.59 1.77
C LEU A 36 -1.74 -13.24 0.30
N ILE A 37 -2.76 -13.83 -0.33
CA ILE A 37 -3.15 -13.50 -1.70
C ILE A 37 -3.54 -12.02 -1.81
N TYR A 38 -4.31 -11.51 -0.85
CA TYR A 38 -4.72 -10.10 -0.83
C TYR A 38 -3.52 -9.15 -0.70
N THR A 39 -2.62 -9.40 0.25
CA THR A 39 -1.41 -8.61 0.48
C THR A 39 -0.49 -8.62 -0.74
N LEU A 40 -0.30 -9.77 -1.39
CA LEU A 40 0.55 -9.85 -2.58
C LEU A 40 -0.09 -9.22 -3.82
N ALA A 41 -1.42 -9.15 -3.89
CA ALA A 41 -2.14 -8.49 -4.97
C ALA A 41 -2.33 -6.98 -4.74
N ALA A 42 -2.12 -6.50 -3.51
CA ALA A 42 -2.25 -5.09 -3.17
C ALA A 42 -1.13 -4.28 -3.84
N THR A 43 -1.50 -3.16 -4.47
CA THR A 43 -0.54 -2.25 -5.10
C THR A 43 0.25 -1.50 -4.02
N PRO A 44 1.59 -1.65 -3.94
CA PRO A 44 2.40 -0.92 -2.97
C PRO A 44 2.39 0.57 -3.29
N ILE A 45 2.25 1.41 -2.26
CA ILE A 45 2.28 2.88 -2.39
C ILE A 45 3.71 3.34 -2.11
N TYR A 46 4.37 3.92 -3.10
CA TYR A 46 5.73 4.45 -2.98
C TYR A 46 5.71 5.96 -2.78
N GLN A 47 6.44 6.46 -1.77
CA GLN A 47 6.59 7.89 -1.50
C GLN A 47 8.06 8.29 -1.62
N SER A 48 8.32 9.38 -2.35
CA SER A 48 9.63 10.01 -2.43
C SER A 48 9.61 11.38 -1.76
N THR A 49 10.71 11.75 -1.11
CA THR A 49 10.88 13.08 -0.47
C THR A 49 12.19 13.69 -0.94
N VAL A 50 12.15 14.95 -1.33
CA VAL A 50 13.32 15.73 -1.76
C VAL A 50 13.42 17.01 -0.95
N ARG A 51 14.64 17.46 -0.68
CA ARG A 51 14.93 18.73 -0.02
C ARG A 51 15.59 19.67 -1.02
N LEU A 52 15.02 20.87 -1.19
CA LEU A 52 15.54 21.90 -2.08
C LEU A 52 16.19 23.01 -1.27
N VAL A 53 17.37 23.44 -1.69
CA VAL A 53 18.04 24.64 -1.18
C VAL A 53 17.90 25.71 -2.26
N ILE A 54 17.28 26.84 -1.91
CA ILE A 54 17.10 27.97 -2.82
C ILE A 54 18.10 29.02 -2.38
N GLU A 55 19.03 29.36 -3.27
CA GLU A 55 20.02 30.41 -3.04
C GLU A 55 19.66 31.63 -3.89
N LYS A 56 19.83 32.83 -3.33
CA LYS A 56 19.69 34.08 -4.06
C LYS A 56 21.08 34.44 -4.60
N GLU A 57 21.21 34.50 -5.92
CA GLU A 57 22.42 35.08 -6.52
C GLU A 57 22.42 36.58 -6.20
N ASN A 58 23.38 37.03 -5.37
CA ASN A 58 23.57 38.44 -5.10
C ASN A 58 24.54 39.00 -6.15
N PRO A 59 24.08 39.86 -7.09
CA PRO A 59 25.01 40.62 -7.89
C PRO A 59 25.78 41.56 -6.97
N ASN A 60 27.10 41.41 -6.93
CA ASN A 60 28.00 42.23 -6.10
C ASN A 60 27.92 43.72 -6.49
N VAL A 61 26.99 44.48 -5.91
CA VAL A 61 27.00 45.95 -5.94
C VAL A 61 26.91 46.45 -4.50
N VAL A 62 28.05 46.88 -3.98
CA VAL A 62 28.22 47.29 -2.59
C VAL A 62 27.56 48.66 -2.39
N SER A 63 26.36 48.70 -1.82
CA SER A 63 25.82 49.93 -1.22
C SER A 63 25.20 49.64 0.14
N ILE A 64 25.78 50.23 1.18
CA ILE A 64 25.49 49.94 2.60
C ILE A 64 24.04 50.31 3.00
N GLN A 65 23.33 51.06 2.15
CA GLN A 65 21.90 51.38 2.32
C GLN A 65 20.95 50.20 1.99
N GLU A 66 21.44 49.15 1.32
CA GLU A 66 20.61 48.06 0.80
C GLU A 66 20.33 46.96 1.84
N VAL A 67 21.10 46.90 2.93
CA VAL A 67 21.05 45.80 3.91
C VAL A 67 19.70 45.72 4.65
N MET A 68 18.97 46.83 4.82
CA MET A 68 17.62 46.82 5.43
C MET A 68 16.47 46.56 4.44
N SER A 69 16.66 46.84 3.14
CA SER A 69 15.70 46.52 2.07
C SER A 69 15.91 45.10 1.49
N VAL A 70 17.05 44.49 1.75
CA VAL A 70 17.38 43.11 1.39
C VAL A 70 16.48 42.09 2.11
N ASP A 71 16.10 42.31 3.37
CA ASP A 71 15.30 41.32 4.10
C ASP A 71 13.86 41.17 3.55
N ALA A 72 13.18 42.28 3.23
CA ALA A 72 11.84 42.24 2.64
C ALA A 72 11.86 41.65 1.22
N SER A 73 12.83 42.07 0.38
CA SER A 73 12.96 41.55 -0.98
C SER A 73 13.39 40.08 -1.03
N THR A 74 14.08 39.59 0.00
CA THR A 74 14.50 38.18 0.10
C THR A 74 13.32 37.27 0.43
N SER A 75 12.40 37.70 1.30
CA SER A 75 11.12 36.99 1.51
C SER A 75 10.32 36.88 0.21
N ASP A 76 10.18 37.98 -0.53
CA ASP A 76 9.40 38.00 -1.78
C ASP A 76 10.04 37.14 -2.89
N TYR A 77 11.39 37.09 -2.93
CA TYR A 77 12.14 36.19 -3.82
C TYR A 77 11.80 34.72 -3.55
N TYR A 78 11.90 34.27 -2.29
CA TYR A 78 11.59 32.89 -1.94
C TYR A 78 10.12 32.53 -2.19
N GLN A 79 9.20 33.44 -1.89
CA GLN A 79 7.77 33.24 -2.18
C GLN A 79 7.52 33.08 -3.68
N THR A 80 8.20 33.86 -4.51
CA THR A 80 8.09 33.76 -5.98
C THR A 80 8.62 32.42 -6.48
N GLN A 81 9.81 32.01 -6.00
CA GLN A 81 10.41 30.74 -6.41
C GLN A 81 9.56 29.53 -6.01
N TYR A 82 8.99 29.57 -4.80
CA TYR A 82 8.04 28.57 -4.35
C TYR A 82 6.83 28.47 -5.31
N LYS A 83 6.23 29.61 -5.68
CA LYS A 83 5.10 29.66 -6.63
C LYS A 83 5.46 29.16 -8.02
N ILE A 84 6.69 29.39 -8.48
CA ILE A 84 7.16 28.87 -9.79
C ILE A 84 7.21 27.33 -9.75
N ILE A 85 7.79 26.76 -8.69
CA ILE A 85 7.89 25.30 -8.51
C ILE A 85 6.51 24.66 -8.38
N GLU A 86 5.57 25.30 -7.66
CA GLU A 86 4.18 24.83 -7.51
C GLU A 86 3.33 25.05 -8.79
N SER A 87 3.85 25.78 -9.78
CA SER A 87 3.04 26.18 -10.92
C SER A 87 2.57 25.01 -11.79
N ARG A 88 1.38 25.15 -12.35
CA ARG A 88 0.79 24.16 -13.29
C ARG A 88 1.63 23.96 -14.55
N THR A 89 2.44 24.95 -14.93
CA THR A 89 3.31 24.87 -16.09
C THR A 89 4.41 23.84 -15.87
N ILE A 90 5.10 23.92 -14.73
CA ILE A 90 6.12 22.93 -14.34
C ILE A 90 5.49 21.53 -14.17
N ALA A 91 4.35 21.43 -13.50
CA ALA A 91 3.66 20.14 -13.35
C ALA A 91 3.29 19.50 -14.71
N ARG A 92 2.83 20.31 -15.68
CA ARG A 92 2.51 19.84 -17.03
C ARG A 92 3.75 19.41 -17.80
N GLU A 93 4.85 20.13 -17.66
CA GLU A 93 6.14 19.78 -18.27
C GLU A 93 6.65 18.44 -17.72
N VAL A 94 6.58 18.21 -16.41
CA VAL A 94 6.94 16.93 -15.78
C VAL A 94 6.08 15.78 -16.30
N ILE A 95 4.75 15.97 -16.37
CA ILE A 95 3.82 14.95 -16.91
C ILE A 95 4.18 14.58 -18.34
N ASN A 96 4.50 15.57 -19.17
CA ASN A 96 4.87 15.34 -20.57
C ASN A 96 6.24 14.67 -20.69
N ARG A 97 7.24 15.13 -19.92
CA ARG A 97 8.62 14.62 -19.95
C ARG A 97 8.72 13.17 -19.46
N LEU A 98 7.94 12.81 -18.45
CA LEU A 98 7.88 11.44 -17.91
C LEU A 98 6.79 10.57 -18.56
N ASN A 99 6.03 11.13 -19.51
CA ASN A 99 4.91 10.46 -20.18
C ASN A 99 3.90 9.81 -19.22
N LEU A 100 3.60 10.47 -18.09
CA LEU A 100 2.74 9.94 -17.02
C LEU A 100 1.28 9.71 -17.46
N LYS A 101 0.88 10.25 -18.62
CA LYS A 101 -0.44 10.01 -19.20
C LYS A 101 -0.63 8.57 -19.67
N ASN A 102 0.47 7.90 -20.03
CA ASN A 102 0.45 6.54 -20.58
C ASN A 102 0.95 5.48 -19.58
N SER A 103 1.40 5.90 -18.39
CA SER A 103 1.83 4.96 -17.35
C SER A 103 0.62 4.27 -16.71
N GLU A 104 0.66 2.93 -16.69
CA GLU A 104 -0.39 2.09 -16.09
C GLU A 104 -0.53 2.32 -14.57
N GLU A 105 0.48 2.89 -13.92
CA GLU A 105 0.43 3.28 -12.50
C GLU A 105 -0.53 4.45 -12.24
N PHE A 106 -0.54 5.45 -13.11
CA PHE A 106 -1.40 6.65 -12.99
C PHE A 106 -2.75 6.48 -13.71
N PHE A 107 -2.81 5.58 -14.69
CA PHE A 107 -4.02 5.25 -15.46
C PHE A 107 -4.17 3.72 -15.56
N PRO A 108 -4.56 3.04 -14.47
CA PRO A 108 -4.68 1.58 -14.47
C PRO A 108 -5.76 1.12 -15.45
N LYS A 109 -5.38 0.25 -16.39
CA LYS A 109 -6.33 -0.43 -17.27
C LYS A 109 -7.11 -1.46 -16.45
N VAL A 110 -8.43 -1.50 -16.62
CA VAL A 110 -9.30 -2.46 -15.92
C VAL A 110 -8.83 -3.89 -16.21
N LYS A 111 -8.34 -4.58 -15.19
CA LYS A 111 -7.70 -5.90 -15.31
C LYS A 111 -8.76 -7.01 -15.20
N GLU A 112 -9.41 -7.36 -16.30
CA GLU A 112 -10.50 -8.35 -16.33
C GLU A 112 -10.07 -9.85 -16.21
N THR A 113 -8.79 -10.13 -15.94
CA THR A 113 -8.21 -11.46 -16.17
C THR A 113 -8.32 -12.43 -14.98
N PHE A 114 -8.35 -11.96 -13.73
CA PHE A 114 -8.19 -12.86 -12.57
C PHE A 114 -9.46 -13.63 -12.20
N LEU A 115 -10.63 -12.97 -12.21
CA LEU A 115 -11.90 -13.60 -11.80
C LEU A 115 -12.39 -14.63 -12.83
N SER A 116 -12.14 -14.38 -14.12
CA SER A 116 -12.53 -15.28 -15.21
C SER A 116 -11.71 -16.58 -15.21
N ASN A 117 -10.43 -16.51 -14.86
CA ASN A 117 -9.56 -17.69 -14.75
C ASN A 117 -9.89 -18.54 -13.52
N ILE A 118 -10.18 -17.92 -12.37
CA ILE A 118 -10.57 -18.64 -11.13
C ILE A 118 -11.88 -19.41 -11.34
N LYS A 119 -12.86 -18.81 -12.03
CA LYS A 119 -14.14 -19.46 -12.33
C LYS A 119 -13.97 -20.70 -13.24
N ARG A 120 -12.99 -20.71 -14.14
CA ARG A 120 -12.68 -21.89 -14.98
C ARG A 120 -12.03 -23.01 -14.17
N SER A 121 -11.10 -22.66 -13.27
CA SER A 121 -10.41 -23.66 -12.43
C SER A 121 -11.33 -24.34 -11.41
N ILE A 122 -12.28 -23.61 -10.81
CA ILE A 122 -13.25 -24.20 -9.86
C ILE A 122 -14.15 -25.24 -10.55
N ASN A 123 -14.57 -24.96 -11.79
CA ASN A 123 -15.41 -25.91 -12.56
C ASN A 123 -14.65 -27.21 -12.91
N GLN A 124 -13.33 -27.16 -13.07
CA GLN A 124 -12.50 -28.34 -13.35
C GLN A 124 -12.21 -29.16 -12.09
N ILE A 125 -12.14 -28.52 -10.91
CA ILE A 125 -11.89 -29.21 -9.63
C ILE A 125 -13.11 -30.02 -9.17
N LYS A 126 -14.33 -29.57 -9.51
CA LYS A 126 -15.58 -30.27 -9.11
C LYS A 126 -15.61 -31.73 -9.60
N SER A 127 -15.07 -32.03 -10.77
CA SER A 127 -15.06 -33.40 -11.31
C SER A 127 -14.00 -34.29 -10.65
N SER A 128 -12.80 -33.78 -10.40
CA SER A 128 -11.72 -34.62 -9.80
C SER A 128 -11.98 -34.98 -8.34
N VAL A 129 -12.71 -34.14 -7.61
CA VAL A 129 -13.09 -34.42 -6.22
C VAL A 129 -14.13 -35.54 -6.15
N GLN A 130 -15.07 -35.60 -7.11
CA GLN A 130 -16.06 -36.69 -7.17
C GLN A 130 -15.39 -38.05 -7.35
N ASP A 131 -14.47 -38.17 -8.30
CA ASP A 131 -13.80 -39.44 -8.60
C ASP A 131 -12.93 -39.92 -7.43
N THR A 132 -12.29 -38.98 -6.71
CA THR A 132 -11.45 -39.30 -5.55
C THR A 132 -12.28 -39.75 -4.36
N ILE A 133 -13.41 -39.08 -4.06
CA ILE A 133 -14.32 -39.47 -2.96
C ILE A 133 -14.95 -40.84 -3.25
N LEU A 134 -15.36 -41.10 -4.50
CA LEU A 134 -15.92 -42.39 -4.89
C LEU A 134 -14.88 -43.52 -4.85
N SER A 135 -13.60 -43.23 -5.12
CA SER A 135 -12.53 -44.23 -5.02
C SER A 135 -12.10 -44.57 -3.59
N ILE A 136 -12.33 -43.66 -2.63
CA ILE A 136 -12.03 -43.88 -1.20
C ILE A 136 -13.15 -44.68 -0.52
N PHE A 137 -14.36 -44.65 -1.08
CA PHE A 137 -15.53 -45.37 -0.58
C PHE A 137 -15.79 -46.70 -1.33
N ARG A 138 -14.82 -47.18 -2.11
CA ARG A 138 -14.84 -48.49 -2.78
C ARG A 138 -13.83 -49.45 -2.15
#